data_AF-A0A0Q9PXT9-F1
#
_entry.id   AF-A0A0Q9PXT9-F1
#
_cell.length_a   1.000
_cell.length_b   1.000
_cell.length_c   1.000
_cell.angle_alpha   90.00
_cell.angle_beta   90.00
_cell.angle_gamma   90.00
#
_symmetry.space_group_name_H-M   'P 1'
#
loop_
_entity.id
_entity.type
_entity.pdbx_description
1 polymer ?
#
loop_
_entity_poly.entity_id
_entity_poly.type
_entity_poly.pdbx_seq_one_letter_code
_entity_poly.pdbx_strand_id
1 'polypeptide(L)'
;MHLVNDGWIIVRISLDDIRERPRLWQALLQQLIGRLFGEHESNASQLSGQERDILRLALRLERPIKLADVKEVLRCGYDTVRKYIRRLEEKKWLLPEVKGAARIHTWIVDTTRRPPLL
;
A
#
# COMPACT_ATOMS: atom_id res chain seq x y z
N MET A 1 -23.66 -4.73 21.50
CA MET A 1 -23.09 -3.61 20.73
C MET A 1 -21.62 -3.47 21.12
N HIS A 2 -20.74 -4.36 20.64
CA HIS A 2 -19.32 -4.37 21.04
C HIS A 2 -18.39 -3.89 19.91
N LEU A 3 -18.68 -4.28 18.66
CA LEU A 3 -17.89 -3.91 17.49
C LEU A 3 -17.74 -2.40 17.26
N VAL A 4 -18.81 -1.61 17.47
CA VAL A 4 -18.75 -0.15 17.27
C VAL A 4 -17.84 0.51 18.32
N ASN A 5 -17.86 0.02 19.56
CA ASN A 5 -17.01 0.53 20.63
C ASN A 5 -15.54 0.17 20.41
N ASP A 6 -15.29 -0.96 19.74
CA ASP A 6 -13.95 -1.41 19.35
C ASP A 6 -13.43 -0.73 18.06
N GLY A 7 -14.15 0.28 17.54
CA GLY A 7 -13.73 1.06 16.38
C GLY A 7 -13.98 0.40 15.02
N TRP A 8 -14.80 -0.66 14.96
CA TRP A 8 -15.13 -1.30 13.69
C TRP A 8 -16.10 -0.45 12.87
N ILE A 9 -15.84 -0.38 11.57
CA ILE A 9 -16.74 0.22 10.59
C ILE A 9 -17.70 -0.86 10.10
N ILE A 10 -18.97 -0.74 10.46
CA ILE A 10 -20.02 -1.69 10.09
C ILE A 10 -20.79 -1.15 8.89
N VAL A 11 -20.69 -1.83 7.75
CA VAL A 11 -21.49 -1.52 6.55
C VAL A 11 -22.62 -2.54 6.44
N ARG A 12 -23.87 -2.09 6.53
CA ARG A 12 -25.06 -2.94 6.39
C ARG A 12 -25.57 -2.87 4.96
N ILE A 13 -25.63 -4.03 4.30
CA ILE A 13 -26.06 -4.15 2.91
C ILE A 13 -26.96 -5.39 2.80
N SER A 14 -28.10 -5.27 2.13
CA SER A 14 -28.94 -6.43 1.82
C SER A 14 -28.35 -7.22 0.64
N LEU A 15 -28.59 -8.52 0.58
CA LEU A 15 -28.13 -9.34 -0.54
C LEU A 15 -28.79 -8.90 -1.86
N ASP A 16 -30.06 -8.50 -1.80
CA ASP A 16 -30.83 -8.05 -2.97
C ASP A 16 -30.28 -6.74 -3.52
N ASP A 17 -29.92 -5.79 -2.65
CA ASP A 17 -29.31 -4.52 -3.08
C ASP A 17 -27.97 -4.72 -3.82
N ILE A 18 -27.18 -5.72 -3.43
CA ILE A 18 -25.92 -6.06 -4.12
C ILE A 18 -26.22 -6.61 -5.51
N ARG A 19 -27.24 -7.46 -5.64
CA ARG A 19 -27.62 -8.09 -6.91
C ARG A 19 -28.21 -7.08 -7.88
N GLU A 20 -29.05 -6.18 -7.39
CA GLU A 20 -29.71 -5.17 -8.23
C GLU A 20 -28.78 -4.03 -8.62
N ARG A 21 -27.88 -3.60 -7.71
CA ARG A 21 -27.06 -2.40 -7.91
C ARG A 21 -25.57 -2.63 -7.59
N PRO A 22 -24.90 -3.62 -8.21
CA PRO A 22 -23.52 -3.98 -7.85
C PRO A 22 -22.52 -2.84 -8.06
N ARG A 23 -22.68 -2.05 -9.13
CA ARG A 23 -21.79 -0.91 -9.44
C ARG A 23 -21.87 0.20 -8.40
N LEU A 24 -23.07 0.45 -7.85
CA LEU A 24 -23.27 1.46 -6.81
C LEU A 24 -22.48 1.09 -5.56
N TRP A 25 -22.61 -0.16 -5.10
CA TRP A 25 -21.91 -0.64 -3.91
C TRP A 25 -20.40 -0.71 -4.11
N GLN A 26 -19.94 -1.07 -5.30
CA GLN A 26 -18.52 -1.00 -5.64
C GLN A 26 -17.98 0.43 -5.49
N ALA A 27 -18.68 1.43 -6.05
CA ALA A 27 -18.27 2.83 -5.94
C ALA A 27 -18.32 3.34 -4.50
N LEU A 28 -19.39 3.03 -3.74
CA LEU A 28 -19.51 3.42 -2.33
C LEU A 28 -18.40 2.82 -1.47
N LEU A 29 -18.05 1.54 -1.68
CA LEU A 29 -16.97 0.89 -0.96
C LEU A 29 -15.61 1.51 -1.32
N GLN A 30 -15.37 1.80 -2.60
CA GLN A 30 -14.15 2.49 -3.04
C GLN A 30 -14.04 3.88 -2.41
N GLN A 31 -15.14 4.64 -2.31
CA GLN A 31 -15.17 5.94 -1.65
C GLN A 31 -14.94 5.83 -0.14
N LEU A 32 -15.52 4.82 0.52
CA LEU A 32 -15.30 4.55 1.94
C LEU A 32 -13.82 4.24 2.22
N ILE A 33 -13.22 3.33 1.46
CA ILE A 33 -11.79 3.00 1.55
C ILE A 33 -10.95 4.25 1.26
N GLY A 34 -11.30 5.00 0.23
CA GLY A 34 -10.65 6.26 -0.11
C GLY A 34 -10.71 7.29 1.01
N ARG A 35 -11.80 7.39 1.78
CA ARG A 35 -11.86 8.30 2.94
C ARG A 35 -11.03 7.83 4.13
N LEU A 36 -11.00 6.54 4.37
CA LEU A 36 -10.30 5.96 5.51
C LEU A 36 -8.78 5.93 5.30
N PHE A 37 -8.36 5.67 4.06
CA PHE A 37 -6.94 5.45 3.74
C PHE A 37 -6.38 6.48 2.76
N GLY A 38 -7.23 7.18 2.02
CA GLY A 38 -6.85 8.32 1.19
C GLY A 38 -6.70 9.56 2.05
N GLU A 39 -5.43 9.86 2.34
CA GLU A 39 -4.95 11.21 2.65
C GLU A 39 -5.74 11.98 3.72
N HIS A 40 -5.73 11.48 4.96
CA HIS A 40 -5.62 12.40 6.09
C HIS A 40 -4.15 12.82 6.19
N GLU A 41 -3.86 14.02 5.70
CA GLU A 41 -2.62 14.73 5.94
C GLU A 41 -2.36 14.83 7.44
N SER A 42 -1.59 13.88 7.95
CA SER A 42 -0.64 14.18 9.03
C SER A 42 0.70 14.35 8.34
N ASN A 43 1.42 15.42 8.64
CA ASN A 43 2.70 15.84 8.07
C ASN A 43 3.87 14.82 8.15
N ALA A 44 3.59 13.53 8.27
CA ALA A 44 4.54 12.44 8.48
C ALA A 44 4.72 11.48 7.28
N SER A 45 4.00 11.61 6.16
CA SER A 45 4.31 10.73 5.02
C SER A 45 3.99 11.35 3.66
N GLN A 46 5.06 11.76 2.96
CA GLN A 46 5.10 12.03 1.52
C GLN A 46 4.84 10.76 0.67
N LEU A 47 4.08 9.79 1.17
CA LEU A 47 3.91 8.46 0.57
C LEU A 47 2.49 8.30 0.04
N SER A 48 2.38 7.94 -1.24
CA SER A 48 1.09 7.55 -1.82
C SER A 48 0.59 6.23 -1.22
N GLY A 49 -0.70 5.93 -1.39
CA GLY A 49 -1.28 4.66 -0.92
C GLY A 49 -0.53 3.43 -1.45
N GLN A 50 -0.18 3.43 -2.74
CA GLN A 50 0.58 2.34 -3.37
C GLN A 50 1.99 2.22 -2.79
N GLU A 51 2.66 3.35 -2.49
CA GLU A 51 3.98 3.34 -1.87
C GLU A 51 3.92 2.78 -0.45
N ARG A 52 2.87 3.09 0.32
CA ARG A 52 2.63 2.48 1.64
C ARG A 52 2.41 0.98 1.54
N ASP A 53 1.63 0.51 0.58
CA ASP A 53 1.38 -0.91 0.40
C ASP A 53 2.65 -1.69 0.01
N ILE A 54 3.51 -1.09 -0.83
CA ILE A 54 4.84 -1.65 -1.13
C ILE A 54 5.68 -1.77 0.15
N LEU A 55 5.70 -0.73 0.99
CA LEU A 55 6.46 -0.77 2.24
C LEU A 55 5.91 -1.81 3.23
N ARG A 56 4.59 -1.92 3.35
CA ARG A 56 3.96 -2.98 4.17
C ARG A 56 4.34 -4.37 3.66
N LEU A 57 4.34 -4.57 2.34
CA LEU A 57 4.81 -5.82 1.75
C LEU A 57 6.27 -6.09 2.09
N ALA A 58 7.14 -5.10 1.89
CA ALA A 58 8.58 -5.23 2.16
C ALA A 58 8.88 -5.53 3.64
N LEU A 59 8.10 -4.97 4.58
CA LEU A 59 8.21 -5.25 6.02
C LEU A 59 7.70 -6.64 6.41
N ARG A 60 6.72 -7.19 5.67
CA ARG A 60 6.19 -8.54 5.89
C ARG A 60 7.05 -9.62 5.25
N LEU A 61 7.78 -9.28 4.20
CA LEU A 61 8.75 -10.17 3.58
C LEU A 61 9.98 -10.25 4.48
N GLU A 62 10.28 -11.43 5.02
CA GLU A 62 11.54 -11.71 5.74
C GLU A 62 12.77 -11.79 4.79
N ARG A 63 12.68 -11.13 3.63
CA ARG A 63 13.70 -11.06 2.59
C ARG A 63 13.63 -9.74 1.85
N PRO A 64 14.72 -9.30 1.18
CA PRO A 64 14.67 -8.15 0.28
C PRO A 64 13.56 -8.27 -0.76
N ILE A 65 12.86 -7.16 -0.98
CA ILE A 65 11.77 -7.06 -1.95
C ILE A 65 12.34 -6.98 -3.37
N LYS A 66 11.66 -7.61 -4.33
CA LYS A 66 11.99 -7.61 -5.76
C LYS A 66 10.89 -6.91 -6.55
N LEU A 67 11.20 -6.50 -7.79
CA LEU A 67 10.19 -5.95 -8.71
C LEU A 67 9.03 -6.90 -8.96
N ALA A 68 9.28 -8.21 -8.96
CA ALA A 68 8.24 -9.23 -9.14
C ALA A 68 7.21 -9.21 -7.99
N ASP A 69 7.67 -9.06 -6.74
CA ASP A 69 6.80 -9.03 -5.57
C ASP A 69 5.82 -7.84 -5.63
N VAL A 70 6.33 -6.67 -6.00
CA VAL A 70 5.52 -5.45 -6.15
C VAL A 70 4.53 -5.58 -7.31
N LYS A 71 4.97 -6.18 -8.42
CA LYS A 71 4.10 -6.43 -9.58
C LYS A 71 2.91 -7.30 -9.21
N GLU A 72 3.14 -8.37 -8.45
CA GLU A 72 2.10 -9.30 -8.03
C GLU A 72 1.08 -8.63 -7.10
N VAL A 73 1.55 -7.82 -6.14
CA VAL A 73 0.68 -7.13 -5.19
C VAL A 73 -0.10 -5.98 -5.83
N LEU A 74 0.56 -5.14 -6.64
CA LEU A 74 -0.10 -4.00 -7.28
C LEU A 74 -0.81 -4.34 -8.60
N ARG A 75 -0.64 -5.57 -9.11
CA ARG A 75 -1.20 -6.06 -10.38
C ARG A 75 -1.01 -5.08 -11.54
N CYS A 76 0.17 -4.46 -11.64
CA CYS A 76 0.49 -3.43 -12.63
C CYS A 76 1.71 -3.81 -13.50
N GLY A 77 2.02 -3.01 -14.53
CA GLY A 77 3.18 -3.26 -15.41
C GLY A 77 4.52 -2.94 -14.75
N TYR A 78 5.61 -3.57 -15.22
CA TYR A 78 6.97 -3.36 -14.67
C TYR A 78 7.43 -1.89 -14.74
N ASP A 79 6.99 -1.11 -15.72
CA ASP A 79 7.34 0.31 -15.82
C ASP A 79 6.75 1.12 -14.66
N THR A 80 5.51 0.82 -14.28
CA THR A 80 4.85 1.44 -13.12
C THR A 80 5.53 1.00 -11.82
N VAL A 81 5.86 -0.28 -11.70
CA VAL A 81 6.59 -0.82 -10.54
C VAL A 81 7.93 -0.10 -10.35
N ARG A 82 8.72 0.05 -11.42
CA ARG A 82 10.00 0.76 -11.38
C ARG A 82 9.85 2.22 -10.94
N LYS A 83 8.78 2.90 -11.38
CA LYS A 83 8.49 4.27 -10.94
C LYS A 83 8.26 4.34 -9.42
N TYR A 84 7.48 3.42 -8.86
CA TYR A 84 7.24 3.39 -7.41
C TYR A 84 8.48 3.07 -6.60
N ILE A 85 9.25 2.06 -7.01
CA ILE A 85 10.51 1.70 -6.35
C ILE A 85 11.48 2.88 -6.37
N ARG A 86 11.67 3.52 -7.52
CA ARG A 86 12.54 4.70 -7.64
C ARG A 86 12.10 5.84 -6.74
N ARG A 87 10.79 6.13 -6.66
CA ARG A 87 10.26 7.16 -5.75
C ARG A 87 10.51 6.81 -4.29
N LEU A 88 10.38 5.54 -3.91
CA LEU A 88 10.67 5.07 -2.55
C LEU A 88 12.17 5.15 -2.22
N GLU A 89 13.06 4.90 -3.19
CA GLU A 89 14.51 5.11 -3.06
C GLU A 89 14.85 6.60 -2.92
N GLU A 90 14.30 7.46 -3.78
CA GLU A 90 14.48 8.91 -3.72
C GLU A 90 14.01 9.48 -2.37
N LYS A 91 12.92 8.92 -1.83
CA LYS A 91 12.42 9.26 -0.50
C LYS A 91 13.19 8.58 0.63
N LYS A 92 14.16 7.71 0.36
CA LYS A 92 14.96 6.92 1.33
C LYS A 92 14.13 6.01 2.23
N TRP A 93 13.05 5.43 1.70
CA TRP A 93 12.29 4.38 2.38
C TRP A 93 12.76 3.00 2.00
N LEU A 94 13.21 2.84 0.75
CA LEU A 94 13.87 1.64 0.26
C LEU A 94 15.33 1.95 -0.05
N LEU A 95 16.21 1.02 0.28
CA LEU A 95 17.62 1.07 -0.05
C LEU A 95 17.97 -0.14 -0.91
N PRO A 96 18.79 0.02 -1.95
CA PRO A 96 19.28 -1.13 -2.71
C PRO A 96 20.16 -2.01 -1.82
N GLU A 97 19.96 -3.32 -1.88
CA GLU A 97 20.72 -4.29 -1.08
C GLU A 97 22.21 -4.27 -1.45
N VAL A 98 22.50 -4.16 -2.75
CA VAL A 98 23.87 -4.09 -3.28
C VAL A 98 24.24 -2.63 -3.55
N LYS A 99 25.36 -2.18 -2.99
CA LYS A 99 25.96 -0.87 -3.29
C LYS A 99 26.98 -1.01 -4.41
N GLY A 100 26.86 -0.24 -5.50
CA GLY A 100 27.85 -0.18 -6.58
C GLY A 100 27.26 -0.03 -7.98
N ALA A 101 28.11 -0.20 -9.01
CA ALA A 101 27.72 -0.11 -10.44
C ALA A 101 26.99 -1.37 -10.98
N ALA A 102 26.72 -2.36 -10.12
CA ALA A 102 25.98 -3.55 -10.48
C ALA A 102 24.48 -3.25 -10.60
N ARG A 103 23.79 -3.99 -11.47
CA ARG A 103 22.34 -3.88 -11.65
C ARG A 103 21.63 -4.27 -10.35
N ILE A 104 20.83 -3.36 -9.79
CA ILE A 104 20.07 -3.59 -8.56
C ILE A 104 18.84 -4.45 -8.89
N HIS A 105 18.65 -5.52 -8.14
CA HIS A 105 17.53 -6.45 -8.30
C HIS A 105 16.66 -6.58 -7.03
N THR A 106 17.14 -6.08 -5.90
CA THR A 106 16.58 -6.26 -4.57
C THR A 106 16.72 -4.99 -3.72
N TRP A 107 15.71 -4.76 -2.87
CA TRP A 107 15.65 -3.61 -1.98
C TRP A 107 15.31 -4.02 -0.56
N ILE A 108 15.81 -3.28 0.42
CA ILE A 108 15.51 -3.45 1.84
C ILE A 108 14.90 -2.17 2.39
N VAL A 109 14.04 -2.29 3.40
CA VAL A 109 13.45 -1.13 4.08
C VAL A 109 14.50 -0.46 4.95
N ASP A 110 14.57 0.87 4.92
CA ASP A 110 15.44 1.61 5.83
C ASP A 110 14.89 1.51 7.27
N THR A 111 15.56 0.71 8.10
CA THR A 111 15.17 0.45 9.49
C THR A 111 15.36 1.64 10.42
N THR A 112 16.08 2.69 9.99
CA THR A 112 16.23 3.92 10.77
C THR A 112 14.96 4.77 10.77
N ARG A 113 14.08 4.53 9.79
CA ARG A 113 12.77 5.20 9.72
C ARG A 113 11.73 4.38 10.45
N ARG A 114 10.97 5.06 11.30
CA ARG A 114 9.74 4.47 11.85
C ARG A 114 8.79 4.22 10.69
N PRO A 115 8.40 2.98 10.40
CA PRO A 115 7.47 2.71 9.31
C PRO A 115 6.18 3.50 9.57
N PRO A 116 5.57 4.11 8.54
CA PRO A 116 4.25 4.72 8.70
C PRO A 116 3.35 3.61 9.21
N LEU A 117 2.76 3.86 10.38
CA LEU A 117 2.05 2.91 11.23
C LEU A 117 1.29 1.85 10.40
N LEU A 118 1.50 0.58 10.78
CA LEU A 118 0.69 -0.55 10.32
C LEU A 118 -0.79 -0.24 10.49
#